data_AF-A0A7W0IWF8-F1
#
_entry.id   AF-A0A7W0IWF8-F1
#
_cell.length_a   1.000
_cell.length_b   1.000
_cell.length_c   1.000
_cell.angle_alpha   90.00
_cell.angle_beta   90.00
_cell.angle_gamma   90.00
#
_symmetry.space_group_name_H-M   'P 1'
#
loop_
_entity.id
_entity.type
_entity.pdbx_description
1 polymer ?
#
loop_
_entity_poly.entity_id
_entity_poly.type
_entity_poly.pdbx_seq_one_letter_code
_entity_poly.pdbx_strand_id
1 'polypeptide(L)'
;MFDKEMKTSFTLIYLLFFHTATALAGITIHYEGHALSHQAVTEIISASSEYAKHQGWKVKDASAENGTLERVINEKNADYEGEITGVVLYPHAKCEPVYLQFGEDLFMQDFVKTQFAGTDVHILLIKLFDAIKGKFRNLEIVDESEYWDKRDRDTLERHVRKVNEIIADMKSKDPKAKGPATLPSGRIVDIMQ
;
A
#
# COMPACT_ATOMS: atom_id res chain seq x y z
N MET A 1 13.11 -34.56 -3.73
CA MET A 1 13.53 -33.84 -4.94
C MET A 1 12.45 -32.82 -5.27
N PHE A 2 12.41 -31.75 -4.48
CA PHE A 2 11.42 -30.68 -4.59
C PHE A 2 12.19 -29.40 -4.38
N ASP A 3 12.71 -28.81 -5.46
CA ASP A 3 13.04 -27.40 -5.48
C ASP A 3 13.43 -26.99 -6.90
N LYS A 4 12.65 -26.09 -7.53
CA LYS A 4 13.13 -25.06 -8.47
C LYS A 4 12.07 -24.21 -9.18
N GLU A 5 10.78 -24.55 -9.11
CA GLU A 5 9.77 -23.89 -9.97
C GLU A 5 9.02 -22.70 -9.33
N MET A 6 9.32 -22.32 -8.09
CA MET A 6 8.52 -21.31 -7.36
C MET A 6 9.14 -19.90 -7.32
N LYS A 7 10.19 -19.63 -8.10
CA LYS A 7 10.90 -18.32 -8.07
C LYS A 7 10.68 -17.44 -9.30
N THR A 8 9.88 -17.87 -10.27
CA THR A 8 9.82 -17.24 -11.59
C THR A 8 8.54 -16.45 -11.87
N SER A 9 7.66 -16.24 -10.88
CA SER A 9 6.32 -15.70 -11.12
C SER A 9 5.99 -14.38 -10.39
N PHE A 10 6.98 -13.52 -10.15
CA PHE A 10 6.73 -12.21 -9.51
C PHE A 10 7.20 -11.01 -10.34
N THR A 11 8.04 -11.22 -11.36
CA THR A 11 8.49 -10.13 -12.25
C THR A 11 7.38 -9.59 -13.17
N LEU A 12 6.24 -10.29 -13.27
CA LEU A 12 5.17 -9.96 -14.22
C LEU A 12 3.99 -9.14 -13.63
N ILE A 13 3.93 -8.97 -12.30
CA ILE A 13 2.87 -8.17 -11.64
C ILE A 13 3.00 -6.67 -11.99
N TYR A 14 4.17 -6.21 -12.44
CA TYR A 14 4.39 -4.82 -12.85
C TYR A 14 3.66 -4.40 -14.15
N LEU A 15 3.05 -5.31 -14.90
CA LEU A 15 2.65 -5.02 -16.29
C LEU A 15 1.14 -4.92 -16.59
N LEU A 16 0.25 -5.01 -15.59
CA LEU A 16 -1.20 -5.06 -15.83
C LEU A 16 -2.01 -3.87 -15.27
N PHE A 17 -1.46 -2.65 -15.37
CA PHE A 17 -2.28 -1.43 -15.37
C PHE A 17 -2.05 -0.65 -16.67
N PHE A 18 -2.66 -1.10 -17.76
CA PHE A 18 -2.81 -0.29 -18.97
C PHE A 18 -4.28 -0.25 -19.37
N HIS A 19 -4.93 0.91 -19.18
CA HIS A 19 -5.41 1.76 -20.28
C HIS A 19 -5.75 3.17 -19.75
N THR A 20 -5.11 4.17 -20.36
CA THR A 20 -5.31 5.64 -20.23
C THR A 20 -5.01 6.30 -18.87
N ALA A 21 -3.81 6.08 -18.35
CA ALA A 21 -3.03 7.09 -17.63
C ALA A 21 -1.57 6.64 -17.71
N THR A 22 -0.62 7.52 -18.00
CA THR A 22 0.80 7.16 -17.94
C THR A 22 1.15 6.76 -16.50
N ALA A 23 1.16 5.46 -16.21
CA ALA A 23 1.68 4.90 -14.98
C ALA A 23 3.19 5.14 -14.96
N LEU A 24 3.60 6.30 -14.44
CA LEU A 24 4.96 6.49 -14.00
C LEU A 24 5.02 6.00 -12.55
N ALA A 25 5.72 4.88 -12.32
CA ALA A 25 5.84 4.21 -11.03
C ALA A 25 6.07 5.22 -9.89
N GLY A 26 5.17 5.19 -8.90
CA GLY A 26 5.21 6.07 -7.74
C GLY A 26 6.20 5.56 -6.70
N ILE A 27 6.09 6.09 -5.48
CA ILE A 27 6.67 5.46 -4.31
C ILE A 27 5.53 4.80 -3.54
N THR A 28 5.31 3.52 -3.85
CA THR A 28 4.17 2.71 -3.37
C THR A 28 4.67 1.53 -2.56
N ILE A 29 3.96 1.20 -1.49
CA ILE A 29 4.14 -0.02 -0.73
C ILE A 29 2.93 -0.90 -1.02
N HIS A 30 3.12 -2.02 -1.69
CA HIS A 30 2.12 -3.07 -1.86
C HIS A 30 2.25 -4.06 -0.72
N TYR A 31 1.12 -4.56 -0.23
CA TYR A 31 1.12 -5.50 0.88
C TYR A 31 -0.04 -6.49 0.78
N GLU A 32 0.26 -7.75 1.09
CA GLU A 32 -0.75 -8.80 1.19
C GLU A 32 -0.36 -9.84 2.22
N GLY A 33 -1.36 -10.47 2.84
CA GLY A 33 -1.06 -11.47 3.84
C GLY A 33 -2.28 -12.08 4.49
N HIS A 34 -2.08 -13.28 5.04
CA HIS A 34 -3.05 -13.99 5.86
C HIS A 34 -2.72 -13.82 7.33
N ALA A 35 -3.66 -13.33 8.13
CA ALA A 35 -3.53 -13.35 9.58
C ALA A 35 -3.45 -14.79 10.12
N LEU A 36 -2.83 -14.98 11.29
CA LEU A 36 -2.72 -16.31 11.90
C LEU A 36 -4.09 -16.89 12.32
N SER A 37 -5.00 -16.03 12.75
CA SER A 37 -6.32 -16.35 13.27
C SER A 37 -7.20 -15.10 13.34
N HIS A 38 -8.49 -15.26 13.66
CA HIS A 38 -9.39 -14.13 13.97
C HIS A 38 -8.88 -13.29 15.14
N GLN A 39 -8.32 -13.91 16.18
CA GLN A 39 -7.69 -13.18 17.29
C GLN A 39 -6.51 -12.34 16.78
N ALA A 40 -5.69 -12.87 15.87
CA ALA A 40 -4.59 -12.11 15.29
C ALA A 40 -5.09 -10.91 14.46
N VAL A 41 -6.22 -11.01 13.77
CA VAL A 41 -6.88 -9.86 13.11
C VAL A 41 -7.22 -8.77 14.13
N THR A 42 -7.85 -9.12 15.25
CA THR A 42 -8.15 -8.17 16.33
C THR A 42 -6.88 -7.51 16.88
N GLU A 43 -5.82 -8.29 17.09
CA GLU A 43 -4.53 -7.79 17.57
C GLU A 43 -3.81 -6.90 16.55
N ILE A 44 -3.91 -7.20 15.24
CA ILE A 44 -3.38 -6.35 14.16
C ILE A 44 -4.10 -5.00 14.18
N ILE A 45 -5.43 -5.00 14.24
CA ILE A 45 -6.24 -3.77 14.23
C ILE A 45 -5.95 -2.93 15.48
N SER A 46 -5.90 -3.55 16.66
CA SER A 46 -5.59 -2.88 17.92
C SER A 46 -4.18 -2.28 17.90
N ALA A 47 -3.14 -3.06 17.57
CA ALA A 47 -1.76 -2.58 17.52
C ALA A 47 -1.56 -1.47 16.49
N SER A 48 -2.21 -1.59 15.32
CA SER A 48 -2.10 -0.58 14.26
C SER A 48 -2.81 0.72 14.63
N SER A 49 -3.97 0.62 15.29
CA SER A 49 -4.70 1.78 15.81
C SER A 49 -3.93 2.51 16.91
N GLU A 50 -3.30 1.77 17.83
CA GLU A 50 -2.46 2.34 18.88
C GLU A 50 -1.22 3.02 18.32
N TYR A 51 -0.53 2.34 17.39
CA TYR A 51 0.62 2.91 16.68
C TYR A 51 0.22 4.22 15.98
N ALA A 52 -0.86 4.21 15.21
CA ALA A 52 -1.35 5.38 14.50
C ALA A 52 -1.68 6.53 15.45
N LYS A 53 -2.40 6.27 16.55
CA LYS A 53 -2.70 7.29 17.57
C LYS A 53 -1.43 7.87 18.20
N HIS A 54 -0.42 7.05 18.49
CA HIS A 54 0.87 7.51 19.02
C HIS A 54 1.61 8.42 18.03
N GLN A 55 1.49 8.17 16.72
CA GLN A 55 2.04 9.05 15.68
C GLN A 55 1.15 10.28 15.38
N GLY A 56 0.01 10.44 16.08
CA GLY A 56 -0.96 11.51 15.81
C GLY A 56 -1.80 11.31 14.56
N TRP A 57 -1.82 10.10 13.99
CA TRP A 57 -2.58 9.78 12.79
C TRP A 57 -4.06 9.59 13.13
N LYS A 58 -4.93 10.00 12.21
CA LYS A 58 -6.36 9.68 12.33
C LYS A 58 -6.58 8.20 12.04
N VAL A 59 -7.50 7.61 12.79
CA VAL A 59 -7.93 6.22 12.68
C VAL A 59 -9.45 6.21 12.46
N LYS A 60 -9.95 5.32 11.61
CA LYS A 60 -11.38 5.02 11.52
C LYS A 60 -11.58 3.51 11.45
N ASP A 61 -12.65 3.04 12.11
CA ASP A 61 -13.15 1.71 11.88
C ASP A 61 -13.55 1.56 10.40
N ALA A 62 -13.18 0.42 9.82
CA ALA A 62 -13.44 0.07 8.43
C ALA A 62 -14.06 -1.33 8.32
N SER A 63 -14.73 -1.76 9.40
CA SER A 63 -15.49 -3.00 9.46
C SER A 63 -16.87 -2.82 8.82
N ALA A 64 -17.41 -3.88 8.24
CA ALA A 64 -18.72 -3.90 7.60
C ALA A 64 -19.31 -5.32 7.60
N GLU A 65 -20.60 -5.46 7.89
CA GLU A 65 -21.28 -6.78 7.83
C GLU A 65 -21.38 -7.31 6.39
N ASN A 66 -21.53 -6.41 5.42
CA ASN A 66 -21.57 -6.74 4.00
C ASN A 66 -20.77 -5.68 3.24
N GLY A 67 -19.58 -6.03 2.77
CA GLY A 67 -18.75 -5.16 1.96
C GLY A 67 -17.98 -5.91 0.89
N THR A 68 -17.27 -5.13 0.07
CA THR A 68 -16.44 -5.63 -1.02
C THR A 68 -14.99 -5.21 -0.80
N LEU A 69 -14.05 -6.16 -0.90
CA LEU A 69 -12.62 -5.89 -0.99
C LEU A 69 -12.15 -6.22 -2.40
N GLU A 70 -11.65 -5.20 -3.11
CA GLU A 70 -11.00 -5.40 -4.40
C GLU A 70 -9.71 -6.20 -4.20
N ARG A 71 -9.58 -7.32 -4.92
CA ARG A 71 -8.42 -8.21 -4.78
C ARG A 71 -7.98 -8.73 -6.14
N VAL A 72 -6.69 -8.96 -6.28
CA VAL A 72 -6.05 -9.60 -7.43
C VAL A 72 -5.28 -10.82 -6.93
N ILE A 73 -5.71 -12.01 -7.32
CA ILE A 73 -5.09 -13.28 -6.94
C ILE A 73 -4.70 -14.03 -8.21
N ASN A 74 -3.42 -14.38 -8.34
CA ASN A 74 -2.87 -15.03 -9.54
C ASN A 74 -3.22 -14.27 -10.83
N GLU A 75 -2.99 -12.95 -10.82
CA GLU A 75 -3.23 -12.03 -11.96
C GLU A 75 -4.71 -11.94 -12.42
N LYS A 76 -5.65 -12.39 -11.57
CA LYS A 76 -7.08 -12.31 -11.84
C LYS A 76 -7.78 -11.52 -10.75
N ASN A 77 -8.73 -10.68 -11.14
CA ASN A 77 -9.66 -10.06 -10.21
C ASN A 77 -10.39 -11.17 -9.45
N ALA A 78 -10.36 -11.07 -8.13
CA ALA A 78 -10.85 -12.07 -7.20
C ALA A 78 -11.45 -11.36 -5.99
N ASP A 79 -12.32 -10.38 -6.27
CA ASP A 79 -12.97 -9.56 -5.27
C ASP A 79 -13.63 -10.43 -4.20
N TYR A 80 -13.49 -10.00 -2.96
CA TYR A 80 -14.14 -10.63 -1.82
C TYR A 80 -15.43 -9.89 -1.51
N GLU A 81 -16.51 -10.62 -1.31
CA GLU A 81 -17.79 -10.12 -0.82
C GLU A 81 -18.14 -10.84 0.48
N GLY A 82 -18.46 -10.09 1.53
CA GLY A 82 -18.85 -10.65 2.82
C GLY A 82 -18.56 -9.73 3.99
N GLU A 83 -18.44 -10.32 5.17
CA GLU A 83 -18.07 -9.59 6.38
C GLU A 83 -16.61 -9.11 6.26
N ILE A 84 -16.39 -7.84 6.57
CA ILE A 84 -15.07 -7.20 6.61
C ILE A 84 -14.81 -6.77 8.04
N THR A 85 -13.65 -7.14 8.56
CA THR A 85 -13.13 -6.61 9.82
C THR A 85 -11.86 -5.81 9.53
N GLY A 86 -11.78 -4.56 9.98
CA GLY A 86 -10.61 -3.77 9.64
C GLY A 86 -10.57 -2.34 10.15
N VAL A 87 -9.48 -1.66 9.80
CA VAL A 87 -9.24 -0.26 10.15
C VAL A 87 -8.62 0.47 8.97
N VAL A 88 -8.91 1.76 8.86
CA VAL A 88 -8.19 2.67 7.96
C VAL A 88 -7.41 3.71 8.76
N LEU A 89 -6.14 3.87 8.40
CA LEU A 89 -5.22 4.83 9.00
C LEU A 89 -4.94 5.97 8.02
N TYR A 90 -4.75 7.18 8.56
CA TYR A 90 -4.44 8.38 7.76
C TYR A 90 -3.11 8.97 8.22
N PRO A 91 -1.97 8.51 7.66
CA PRO A 91 -0.64 8.88 8.14
C PRO A 91 -0.31 10.36 7.93
N HIS A 92 -0.77 10.93 6.81
CA HIS A 92 -0.47 12.30 6.43
C HIS A 92 -1.46 12.78 5.35
N ALA A 93 -1.71 14.09 5.25
CA ALA A 93 -2.63 14.67 4.26
C ALA A 93 -2.18 14.48 2.79
N LYS A 94 -0.92 14.11 2.58
CA LYS A 94 -0.32 13.81 1.26
C LYS A 94 0.10 12.34 1.12
N CYS A 95 -0.39 11.48 2.01
CA CYS A 95 -0.25 10.03 1.92
C CYS A 95 -1.63 9.45 1.59
N GLU A 96 -1.67 8.39 0.80
CA GLU A 96 -2.90 7.62 0.68
C GLU A 96 -3.30 7.01 2.05
N PRO A 97 -4.59 6.76 2.29
CA PRO A 97 -5.01 6.00 3.45
C PRO A 97 -4.44 4.58 3.41
N VAL A 98 -4.17 4.01 4.58
CA VAL A 98 -3.70 2.63 4.72
C VAL A 98 -4.87 1.80 5.22
N TYR A 99 -5.36 0.89 4.38
CA TYR A 99 -6.43 -0.03 4.76
C TYR A 99 -5.82 -1.34 5.26
N LEU A 100 -6.16 -1.70 6.49
CA LEU A 100 -5.87 -3.01 7.07
C LEU A 100 -7.22 -3.72 7.27
N GLN A 101 -7.75 -4.26 6.17
CA GLN A 101 -9.06 -4.89 6.12
C GLN A 101 -8.92 -6.36 5.75
N PHE A 102 -9.67 -7.19 6.48
CA PHE A 102 -9.66 -8.64 6.34
C PHE A 102 -11.07 -9.13 6.02
N GLY A 103 -11.15 -10.10 5.10
CA GLY A 103 -12.35 -10.92 4.98
C GLY A 103 -12.38 -12.03 6.05
N GLU A 104 -13.45 -12.82 6.06
CA GLU A 104 -13.57 -14.02 6.91
C GLU A 104 -12.47 -15.06 6.61
N ASP A 105 -11.89 -15.01 5.42
CA ASP A 105 -10.74 -15.82 5.01
C ASP A 105 -9.40 -15.38 5.64
N LEU A 106 -9.43 -14.34 6.48
CA LEU A 106 -8.26 -13.75 7.16
C LEU A 106 -7.24 -13.14 6.20
N PHE A 107 -7.61 -12.92 4.93
CA PHE A 107 -6.74 -12.36 3.92
C PHE A 107 -6.92 -10.83 3.81
N MET A 108 -5.80 -10.13 3.70
CA MET A 108 -5.72 -8.70 3.42
C MET A 108 -4.82 -8.50 2.21
N GLN A 109 -5.20 -7.59 1.33
CA GLN A 109 -4.37 -7.12 0.23
C GLN A 109 -4.72 -5.66 -0.05
N ASP A 110 -3.71 -4.81 -0.15
CA ASP A 110 -3.86 -3.43 -0.63
C ASP A 110 -2.47 -2.84 -0.98
N PHE A 111 -2.43 -1.57 -1.36
CA PHE A 111 -1.22 -0.78 -1.52
C PHE A 111 -1.39 0.61 -0.92
N VAL A 112 -0.29 1.33 -0.71
CA VAL A 112 -0.31 2.73 -0.27
C VAL A 112 0.76 3.53 -0.98
N LYS A 113 0.36 4.59 -1.69
CA LYS A 113 1.30 5.58 -2.23
C LYS A 113 1.68 6.60 -1.16
N THR A 114 2.99 6.76 -0.98
CA THR A 114 3.60 7.60 0.08
C THR A 114 4.42 8.78 -0.46
N GLN A 115 4.63 8.81 -1.78
CA GLN A 115 5.54 9.72 -2.49
C GLN A 115 5.46 11.20 -2.09
N PHE A 116 4.26 11.71 -1.81
CA PHE A 116 4.05 13.13 -1.52
C PHE A 116 4.06 13.47 -0.03
N ALA A 117 4.19 12.48 0.85
CA ALA A 117 4.16 12.62 2.30
C ALA A 117 5.55 12.80 2.92
N GLY A 118 6.62 12.63 2.14
CA GLY A 118 7.99 12.66 2.63
C GLY A 118 8.47 11.30 3.15
N THR A 119 9.80 11.16 3.25
CA THR A 119 10.44 9.88 3.59
C THR A 119 10.16 9.42 5.02
N ASP A 120 10.01 10.35 5.96
CA ASP A 120 9.72 9.98 7.35
C ASP A 120 8.36 9.26 7.48
N VAL A 121 7.33 9.67 6.74
CA VAL A 121 6.02 9.00 6.73
C VAL A 121 6.13 7.59 6.17
N HIS A 122 6.87 7.43 5.07
CA HIS A 122 7.15 6.11 4.48
C HIS A 122 7.85 5.19 5.49
N ILE A 123 8.89 5.68 6.17
CA ILE A 123 9.63 4.93 7.19
C ILE A 123 8.74 4.52 8.36
N LEU A 124 7.81 5.40 8.80
CA LEU A 124 6.86 5.07 9.87
C LEU A 124 5.89 3.96 9.44
N LEU A 125 5.41 3.96 8.19
CA LEU A 125 4.57 2.87 7.68
C LEU A 125 5.32 1.54 7.63
N ILE A 126 6.57 1.58 7.18
CA ILE A 126 7.44 0.40 7.19
C ILE A 126 7.64 -0.14 8.62
N LYS A 127 7.81 0.73 9.61
CA LYS A 127 7.88 0.32 11.03
C LYS A 127 6.57 -0.26 11.54
N LEU A 128 5.42 0.28 11.11
CA LEU A 128 4.11 -0.29 11.42
C LEU A 128 4.01 -1.73 10.90
N PHE A 129 4.32 -1.96 9.61
CA PHE A 129 4.30 -3.30 9.02
C PHE A 129 5.26 -4.25 9.75
N ASP A 130 6.46 -3.79 10.08
CA ASP A 130 7.44 -4.58 10.83
C ASP A 130 6.96 -4.98 12.23
N ALA A 131 6.20 -4.10 12.90
CA ALA A 131 5.64 -4.36 14.23
C ALA A 131 4.47 -5.36 14.23
N ILE A 132 3.70 -5.42 13.14
CA ILE A 132 2.54 -6.32 13.04
C ILE A 132 2.86 -7.64 12.33
N LYS A 133 3.97 -7.76 11.60
CA LYS A 133 4.31 -8.95 10.78
C LYS A 133 4.22 -10.28 11.52
N GLY A 134 4.56 -10.32 12.80
CA GLY A 134 4.52 -11.55 13.61
C GLY A 134 3.12 -12.11 13.87
N LYS A 135 2.07 -11.35 13.53
CA LYS A 135 0.65 -11.76 13.64
C LYS A 135 0.12 -12.37 12.34
N PHE A 136 0.95 -12.45 11.31
CA PHE A 136 0.61 -13.01 10.02
C PHE A 136 1.23 -14.40 9.86
N ARG A 137 0.48 -15.29 9.21
CA ARG A 137 1.02 -16.55 8.70
C ARG A 137 1.99 -16.26 7.54
N ASN A 138 1.60 -15.33 6.68
CA ASN A 138 2.43 -14.74 5.64
C ASN A 138 2.08 -13.26 5.52
N LEU A 139 3.10 -12.42 5.37
CA LEU A 139 2.95 -11.02 5.03
C LEU A 139 4.01 -10.71 3.98
N GLU A 140 3.57 -10.46 2.76
CA GLU A 140 4.40 -10.00 1.67
C GLU A 140 4.30 -8.48 1.60
N ILE A 141 5.45 -7.82 1.53
CA ILE A 141 5.57 -6.39 1.35
C ILE A 141 6.46 -6.18 0.12
N VAL A 142 5.93 -5.49 -0.89
CA VAL A 142 6.70 -5.05 -2.06
C VAL A 142 6.75 -3.53 -2.01
N ASP A 143 7.92 -3.01 -1.70
CA ASP A 143 8.17 -1.57 -1.60
C ASP A 143 8.98 -1.09 -2.79
N GLU A 144 8.36 -0.28 -3.65
CA GLU A 144 8.99 0.27 -4.86
C GLU A 144 10.22 1.14 -4.55
N SER A 145 10.36 1.63 -3.31
CA SER A 145 11.54 2.38 -2.89
C SER A 145 12.72 1.52 -2.47
N GLU A 146 12.52 0.21 -2.30
CA GLU A 146 13.47 -0.77 -1.77
C GLU A 146 13.84 -0.57 -0.28
N TYR A 147 13.19 0.36 0.42
CA TYR A 147 13.46 0.63 1.83
C TYR A 147 13.03 -0.52 2.73
N TRP A 148 12.00 -1.28 2.34
CA TRP A 148 11.56 -2.49 3.04
C TRP A 148 12.72 -3.47 3.28
N ASP A 149 13.52 -3.73 2.24
CA ASP A 149 14.60 -4.71 2.32
C ASP A 149 15.92 -4.11 2.78
N LYS A 150 16.24 -2.90 2.30
CA LYS A 150 17.57 -2.32 2.46
C LYS A 150 17.73 -1.46 3.71
N ARG A 151 16.62 -0.91 4.22
CA ARG A 151 16.62 0.07 5.32
C ARG A 151 17.55 1.27 5.06
N ASP A 152 17.79 1.60 3.79
CA ASP A 152 18.68 2.67 3.36
C ASP A 152 17.87 3.94 3.06
N ARG A 153 17.94 4.89 4.00
CA ARG A 153 17.26 6.19 3.90
C ARG A 153 17.75 7.01 2.70
N ASP A 154 19.04 6.97 2.39
CA ASP A 154 19.59 7.77 1.29
C ASP A 154 19.07 7.25 -0.05
N THR A 155 18.94 5.93 -0.19
CA THR A 155 18.30 5.31 -1.36
C THR A 155 16.84 5.74 -1.50
N LEU A 156 16.06 5.67 -0.41
CA LEU A 156 14.67 6.13 -0.39
C LEU A 156 14.55 7.62 -0.80
N GLU A 157 15.39 8.49 -0.24
CA GLU A 157 15.39 9.92 -0.57
C GLU A 157 15.75 10.19 -2.02
N ARG A 158 16.71 9.43 -2.58
CA ARG A 158 17.05 9.51 -4.01
C ARG A 158 15.88 9.06 -4.89
N HIS A 159 15.22 7.95 -4.56
CA HIS A 159 14.07 7.45 -5.32
C HIS A 159 12.91 8.45 -5.30
N VAL A 160 12.50 8.92 -4.12
CA VAL A 160 11.44 9.93 -3.98
C VAL A 160 11.75 11.19 -4.78
N ARG A 161 12.98 11.72 -4.67
CA ARG A 161 13.39 12.90 -5.45
C ARG A 161 13.31 12.63 -6.95
N LYS A 162 13.81 11.48 -7.41
CA LYS A 162 13.84 11.13 -8.82
C LYS A 162 12.44 11.04 -9.42
N VAL A 163 11.50 10.38 -8.75
CA VAL A 163 10.12 10.29 -9.26
C VAL A 163 9.47 11.68 -9.31
N ASN A 164 9.69 12.52 -8.29
CA ASN A 164 9.16 13.89 -8.27
C ASN A 164 9.75 14.76 -9.39
N GLU A 165 11.03 14.62 -9.72
CA GLU A 165 11.66 15.29 -10.86
C GLU A 165 11.03 14.88 -12.20
N ILE A 166 10.74 13.59 -12.39
CA ILE A 166 10.12 13.11 -13.63
C ILE A 166 8.67 13.62 -13.74
N ILE A 167 7.89 13.63 -12.65
CA ILE A 167 6.54 14.21 -12.64
C ILE A 167 6.59 15.70 -12.99
N ALA A 168 7.55 16.44 -12.44
CA ALA A 168 7.72 17.86 -12.74
C ALA A 168 8.08 18.10 -14.23
N ASP A 169 9.00 17.29 -14.77
CA ASP A 169 9.38 17.32 -16.18
C ASP A 169 8.18 16.99 -17.10
N MET A 170 7.39 15.98 -16.78
CA MET A 170 6.16 15.64 -17.53
C MET A 170 5.16 16.80 -17.53
N LYS A 171 4.90 17.40 -16.36
CA LYS A 171 4.03 18.58 -16.25
C LYS A 171 4.54 19.78 -17.04
N SER A 172 5.86 19.95 -17.15
CA SER A 172 6.44 21.05 -17.94
C SER A 172 6.19 20.91 -19.44
N LYS A 173 5.98 19.68 -19.92
CA LYS A 173 5.79 19.35 -21.34
C LYS A 173 4.33 19.41 -21.79
N ASP A 174 3.39 19.39 -20.86
CA ASP A 174 1.95 19.42 -21.14
C ASP A 174 1.26 20.49 -20.28
N PRO A 175 0.91 21.67 -20.86
CA PRO A 175 0.23 22.73 -20.13
C PRO A 175 -1.15 22.36 -19.55
N LYS A 176 -1.75 21.26 -20.00
CA LYS A 176 -3.02 20.74 -19.46
C LYS A 176 -2.81 19.83 -18.24
N ALA A 177 -1.60 19.29 -18.07
CA ALA A 177 -1.25 18.40 -16.99
C ALA A 177 -1.43 19.07 -15.62
N LYS A 178 -2.28 18.48 -14.78
CA LYS A 178 -2.53 18.91 -13.40
C LYS A 178 -2.22 17.78 -12.43
N GLY A 179 -1.75 18.09 -11.24
CA GLY A 179 -1.47 17.07 -10.21
C GLY A 179 -0.36 17.46 -9.24
N PRO A 180 -0.16 16.68 -8.16
CA PRO A 180 -0.94 15.49 -7.81
C PRO A 180 -2.38 15.84 -7.42
N ALA A 181 -3.31 14.92 -7.64
CA ALA A 181 -4.72 15.07 -7.29
C ALA A 181 -5.19 13.91 -6.40
N THR A 182 -5.92 14.23 -5.34
CA THR A 182 -6.49 13.25 -4.42
C THR A 182 -7.92 12.93 -4.85
N LEU A 183 -8.21 11.66 -5.09
CA LEU A 183 -9.54 11.14 -5.42
C LEU A 183 -10.42 11.09 -4.17
N PRO A 184 -11.76 10.96 -4.30
CA PRO A 184 -12.65 10.80 -3.15
C PRO A 184 -12.31 9.61 -2.24
N SER A 185 -11.70 8.55 -2.79
CA SER A 185 -11.19 7.41 -2.03
C SER A 185 -9.94 7.73 -1.19
N GLY A 186 -9.31 8.89 -1.40
CA GLY A 186 -8.02 9.24 -0.81
C GLY A 186 -6.82 8.79 -1.63
N ARG A 187 -7.03 8.00 -2.69
CA ARG A 187 -5.98 7.62 -3.66
C ARG A 187 -5.43 8.84 -4.38
N ILE A 188 -4.15 8.82 -4.73
CA ILE A 188 -3.46 9.94 -5.35
C ILE A 188 -3.08 9.58 -6.79
N VAL A 189 -3.56 10.42 -7.72
CA VAL A 189 -3.14 10.39 -9.12
C VAL A 189 -2.02 11.41 -9.30
N ASP A 190 -0.90 10.96 -9.89
CA ASP A 190 0.30 11.78 -10.03
C ASP A 190 0.09 12.95 -11.00
N ILE A 191 -0.51 12.66 -12.16
CA ILE A 191 -0.84 13.64 -13.20
C ILE A 191 -2.20 13.28 -13.84
N MET A 192 -3.07 14.26 -14.00
CA MET A 192 -4.30 14.23 -14.79
C MET A 192 -4.10 15.06 -16.05
N GLN A 193 -4.57 14.56 -17.20
CA GLN A 193 -4.54 15.24 -18.50
C GLN A 193 -5.94 15.68 -18.94
#